data_AF-A0A7K2Z5N1-F1
#
_entry.id   AF-A0A7K2Z5N1-F1
#
_cell.length_a   1.000
_cell.length_b   1.000
_cell.length_c   1.000
_cell.angle_alpha   90.00
_cell.angle_beta   90.00
_cell.angle_gamma   90.00
#
_symmetry.space_group_name_H-M   'P 1'
#
loop_
_entity.id
_entity.type
_entity.pdbx_description
1 polymer ?
#
loop_
_entity_poly.entity_id
_entity_poly.type
_entity_poly.pdbx_seq_one_letter_code
_entity_poly.pdbx_strand_id
1 'polypeptide(L)'
;MRKRHVSWAALPVLAFLATPFLPFVNGPHLWLGLPSVLVWAVVWTIGCTVALYAIEKHADHPEDAEDDALAETAAQATAESERTS
;
A
#
# COMPACT_ATOMS: atom_id res chain seq x y z
N MET A 1 8.76 -13.69 12.44
CA MET A 1 8.15 -14.36 11.26
C MET A 1 8.33 -13.51 9.99
N ARG A 2 9.58 -13.28 9.53
CA ARG A 2 9.91 -12.25 8.50
C ARG A 2 9.59 -12.61 7.03
N LYS A 3 9.22 -13.86 6.73
CA LYS A 3 9.11 -14.35 5.34
C LYS A 3 7.86 -13.85 4.59
N ARG A 4 6.77 -13.55 5.30
CA ARG A 4 5.48 -13.18 4.68
C ARG A 4 5.51 -11.79 4.04
N HIS A 5 6.16 -10.82 4.67
CA HIS A 5 6.25 -9.45 4.16
C HIS A 5 7.09 -9.35 2.87
N VAL A 6 8.20 -10.11 2.79
CA VAL A 6 9.03 -10.15 1.58
C VAL A 6 8.26 -10.72 0.39
N SER A 7 7.45 -11.75 0.60
CA SER A 7 6.62 -12.34 -0.47
C SER A 7 5.58 -11.36 -1.01
N TRP A 8 5.04 -10.47 -0.17
CA TRP A 8 4.08 -9.46 -0.60
C TRP A 8 4.73 -8.26 -1.31
N ALA A 9 5.93 -7.86 -0.89
CA ALA A 9 6.71 -6.85 -1.59
C ALA A 9 7.28 -7.36 -2.93
N ALA A 10 7.55 -8.66 -3.06
CA ALA A 10 8.05 -9.26 -4.30
C ALA A 10 6.98 -9.38 -5.40
N LEU A 11 5.70 -9.43 -5.02
CA LEU A 11 4.56 -9.58 -5.92
C LEU A 11 4.47 -8.46 -6.98
N PRO A 12 4.56 -7.16 -6.63
CA PRO A 12 4.62 -6.10 -7.62
C PRO A 12 5.91 -6.16 -8.46
N VAL A 13 7.06 -6.50 -7.88
CA VAL A 13 8.31 -6.57 -8.66
C VAL A 13 8.24 -7.67 -9.74
N LEU A 14 7.70 -8.83 -9.40
CA LEU A 14 7.54 -9.96 -10.33
C LEU A 14 6.55 -9.66 -11.45
N ALA A 15 5.41 -9.04 -11.13
CA ALA A 15 4.44 -8.68 -12.15
C ALA A 15 4.93 -7.51 -13.05
N PHE A 16 5.82 -6.62 -12.54
CA PHE A 16 6.53 -5.66 -13.37
C PHE A 16 7.51 -6.35 -14.34
N LEU A 17 8.28 -7.34 -13.87
CA LEU A 17 9.20 -8.10 -14.71
C LEU A 17 8.49 -8.92 -15.79
N ALA A 18 7.23 -9.31 -15.55
CA ALA A 18 6.41 -10.04 -16.52
C ALA A 18 5.86 -9.14 -17.64
N THR A 19 5.82 -7.83 -17.44
CA THR A 19 5.31 -6.83 -18.40
C THR A 19 5.82 -6.99 -19.84
N PRO A 20 7.14 -7.10 -20.12
CA PRO A 20 7.65 -7.26 -21.48
C PRO A 20 7.33 -8.62 -22.11
N PHE A 21 6.95 -9.63 -21.33
CA PHE A 21 6.59 -10.95 -21.86
C PHE A 21 5.13 -11.05 -22.29
N LEU A 22 4.32 -10.00 -22.06
CA LEU A 22 2.91 -9.97 -22.42
C LEU A 22 2.75 -9.43 -23.85
N PRO A 23 2.37 -10.27 -24.83
CA PRO A 23 2.30 -9.88 -26.24
C PRO A 23 1.25 -8.78 -26.49
N PHE A 24 0.27 -8.62 -25.60
CA PHE A 24 -0.72 -7.54 -25.69
C PHE A 24 -0.16 -6.16 -25.32
N VAL A 25 0.93 -6.08 -24.54
CA VAL A 25 1.61 -4.81 -24.22
C VAL A 25 2.54 -4.40 -25.36
N ASN A 26 3.23 -5.37 -25.97
CA ASN A 26 4.19 -5.14 -27.05
C ASN A 26 3.58 -5.09 -28.46
N GLY A 27 2.35 -5.58 -28.65
CA GLY A 27 1.64 -5.52 -29.92
C GLY A 27 0.93 -4.18 -30.15
N PRO A 28 0.61 -3.82 -31.41
CA PRO A 28 -0.13 -2.60 -31.77
C PRO A 28 -1.63 -2.76 -31.46
N HIS A 29 -1.96 -3.13 -30.22
CA HIS A 29 -3.32 -3.31 -29.76
C HIS A 29 -3.88 -1.98 -29.25
N LEU A 30 -5.10 -1.67 -29.66
CA LEU A 30 -5.86 -0.50 -29.24
C LEU A 30 -7.01 -0.98 -28.37
N TRP A 31 -6.98 -0.62 -27.09
CA TRP A 31 -8.05 -0.87 -26.13
C TRP A 31 -8.81 0.43 -25.89
N LEU A 32 -10.12 0.46 -26.19
CA LEU A 32 -10.96 1.66 -26.08
C LEU A 32 -10.41 2.89 -26.83
N GLY A 33 -9.61 2.67 -27.88
CA GLY A 33 -8.92 3.73 -28.63
C GLY A 33 -7.57 4.17 -28.04
N LEU A 34 -7.16 3.64 -26.90
CA LEU A 34 -5.84 3.88 -26.31
C LEU A 34 -4.87 2.73 -26.61
N PRO A 35 -3.56 3.02 -26.81
CA PRO A 35 -2.53 2.00 -26.86
C PRO A 35 -2.58 1.08 -25.64
N SER A 36 -2.47 -0.24 -25.85
CA SER A 36 -2.49 -1.23 -24.77
C SER A 36 -1.40 -1.01 -23.71
N VAL A 37 -0.29 -0.37 -24.06
CA VAL A 37 0.73 0.09 -23.10
C VAL A 37 0.18 1.06 -22.05
N LEU A 38 -0.72 1.98 -22.43
CA LEU A 38 -1.29 2.96 -21.51
C LEU A 38 -2.29 2.30 -20.55
N VAL A 39 -3.15 1.43 -21.10
CA VAL A 39 -4.10 0.67 -20.29
C VAL A 39 -3.36 -0.21 -19.29
N TRP A 40 -2.27 -0.85 -19.73
CA TRP A 40 -1.42 -1.63 -18.84
C TRP A 40 -0.75 -0.78 -17.77
N ALA A 41 -0.23 0.41 -18.11
CA ALA A 41 0.37 1.32 -17.13
C ALA A 41 -0.63 1.75 -16.03
N VAL A 42 -1.89 2.00 -16.39
CA VAL A 42 -2.95 2.33 -15.42
C VAL A 42 -3.25 1.14 -14.51
N VAL A 43 -3.45 -0.06 -15.08
CA VAL A 43 -3.65 -1.30 -14.30
C VAL A 43 -2.47 -1.52 -13.35
N TRP A 44 -1.25 -1.29 -13.82
CA TRP A 44 -0.03 -1.43 -13.04
C TRP A 44 0.05 -0.46 -11.88
N THR A 45 -0.26 0.82 -12.13
CA THR A 45 -0.26 1.86 -11.11
C THR A 45 -1.25 1.52 -10.00
N ILE A 46 -2.47 1.12 -10.37
CA ILE A 46 -3.50 0.68 -9.40
C ILE A 46 -3.02 -0.55 -8.62
N GLY A 47 -2.42 -1.53 -9.31
CA GLY A 47 -1.87 -2.73 -8.69
C GLY A 47 -0.80 -2.42 -7.63
N CYS A 48 0.13 -1.52 -7.94
CA CYS A 48 1.14 -1.05 -6.99
C CYS A 48 0.51 -0.35 -5.78
N THR A 49 -0.45 0.56 -6.00
CA THR A 49 -1.13 1.27 -4.90
C THR A 49 -1.84 0.30 -3.97
N VAL A 50 -2.57 -0.68 -4.53
CA VAL A 50 -3.27 -1.70 -3.73
C VAL A 50 -2.27 -2.59 -2.98
N ALA A 51 -1.16 -2.98 -3.62
CA ALA A 51 -0.12 -3.78 -2.95
C ALA A 51 0.50 -3.03 -1.77
N LEU A 52 0.81 -1.74 -1.93
CA LEU A 52 1.34 -0.90 -0.86
C LEU A 52 0.33 -0.73 0.27
N TYR A 53 -0.92 -0.39 -0.06
CA TYR A 53 -2.00 -0.28 0.92
C TYR A 53 -2.19 -1.57 1.71
N ALA A 54 -2.10 -2.71 1.02
CA ALA A 54 -2.24 -3.99 1.67
C ALA A 54 -1.07 -4.21 2.65
N ILE A 55 0.17 -3.98 2.22
CA ILE A 55 1.37 -4.08 3.07
C ILE A 55 1.23 -3.21 4.31
N GLU A 56 0.81 -1.96 4.16
CA GLU A 56 0.58 -1.01 5.26
C GLU A 56 -0.45 -1.56 6.24
N LYS A 57 -1.59 -2.06 5.75
CA LYS A 57 -2.62 -2.67 6.59
C LYS A 57 -2.15 -3.91 7.37
N HIS A 58 -1.14 -4.62 6.87
CA HIS A 58 -0.60 -5.83 7.51
C HIS A 58 0.73 -5.60 8.24
N ALA A 59 1.27 -4.38 8.16
CA ALA A 59 2.43 -3.99 8.93
C ALA A 59 1.93 -3.58 10.31
N ASP A 60 2.30 -4.34 11.34
CA ASP A 60 2.20 -3.90 12.73
C ASP A 60 3.19 -2.74 12.87
N HIS A 61 2.71 -1.49 12.85
CA HIS A 61 3.55 -0.33 13.10
C HIS A 61 3.61 -0.11 14.62
N PRO A 62 4.77 -0.30 15.26
CA PRO A 62 4.90 -0.03 16.69
C PRO A 62 4.69 1.45 17.03
N GLU A 63 4.87 2.35 16.05
CA GLU A 63 4.71 3.80 16.21
C GLU A 63 3.23 4.21 16.37
N ASP A 64 2.29 3.49 15.75
CA ASP A 64 0.85 3.72 15.93
C ASP A 64 0.42 3.48 17.39
N ALA A 65 1.05 2.51 18.06
CA ALA A 65 0.78 2.20 19.47
C ALA A 65 1.36 3.25 20.43
N GLU A 66 2.46 3.91 20.04
CA GLU A 66 3.04 5.01 20.82
C GLU A 66 2.17 6.27 20.70
N ASP A 67 1.68 6.59 19.50
CA ASP A 67 0.76 7.73 19.27
C ASP A 67 -0.58 7.55 20.00
N ASP A 68 -1.16 6.35 19.99
CA ASP A 68 -2.38 6.04 20.75
C ASP A 68 -2.16 6.20 22.27
N ALA A 69 -1.02 5.73 22.79
CA ALA A 69 -0.66 5.88 24.20
C ALA A 69 -0.44 7.35 24.58
N LEU A 70 0.19 8.15 23.72
CA LEU A 70 0.38 9.59 23.93
C LEU A 70 -0.96 10.34 23.92
N ALA A 71 -1.86 10.00 23.01
CA ALA A 71 -3.21 10.56 22.93
C ALA A 71 -4.03 10.23 24.19
N GLU A 72 -3.94 8.99 24.69
CA GLU A 72 -4.63 8.56 25.91
C GLU A 72 -4.05 9.26 27.14
N THR A 73 -2.72 9.42 27.22
CA THR A 73 -2.05 10.14 28.33
C THR A 73 -2.44 11.62 28.36
N ALA A 74 -2.54 12.27 27.19
CA ALA A 74 -2.98 13.66 27.09
C ALA A 74 -4.47 13.84 27.49
N ALA A 75 -5.33 12.88 27.12
CA ALA A 75 -6.73 12.87 27.51
C ALA A 75 -6.89 12.72 29.04
N GLN A 76 -6.07 11.85 29.66
CA GLN A 76 -6.07 11.65 31.11
C GLN A 76 -5.61 12.90 31.87
N ALA A 77 -4.53 13.55 31.41
CA ALA A 77 -4.03 14.78 32.01
C ALA A 77 -5.07 15.92 31.95
N THR A 78 -5.83 15.99 30.83
CA THR A 78 -6.91 16.97 30.66
C THR A 78 -8.07 16.69 31.62
N ALA A 79 -8.50 15.43 31.72
CA ALA A 79 -9.58 15.01 32.61
C ALA A 79 -9.23 15.16 34.10
N GLU A 80 -7.97 14.96 34.47
CA GLU A 80 -7.49 15.18 35.84
C GLU A 80 -7.53 16.68 36.20
N SER A 81 -7.09 17.54 35.28
CA SER A 81 -7.11 19.00 35.46
C SER A 81 -8.54 19.54 35.67
N GLU A 82 -9.54 19.02 34.95
CA GLU A 82 -10.94 19.42 35.13
C GLU A 82 -11.53 18.91 36.45
N ARG A 83 -11.05 17.79 36.98
CA ARG A 83 -11.55 17.19 38.23
C ARG A 83 -11.01 17.89 39.48
N THR A 84 -9.87 18.57 39.36
CA THR A 84 -9.21 19.31 40.43
C THR A 84 -9.57 20.81 40.48
N SER A 85 -10.41 21.28 39.55
CA SER A 85 -10.96 22.64 39.52
C SER A 85 -12.38 22.69 40.09
#